data_AF-A0A8P0TMA3-F1
#
_entry.id   AF-A0A8P0TMA3-F1
#
_cell.length_a   1.000
_cell.length_b   1.000
_cell.length_c   1.000
_cell.angle_alpha   90.00
_cell.angle_beta   90.00
_cell.angle_gamma   90.00
#
_symmetry.space_group_name_H-M   'P 1'
#
loop_
_entity.id
_entity.type
_entity.pdbx_description
1 polymer ?
#
loop_
_entity_poly.entity_id
_entity_poly.type
_entity_poly.pdbx_seq_one_letter_code
_entity_poly.pdbx_strand_id
1 'polypeptide(L)'
;MENCSAASTFLTDSLELELGTEWCKPPCFSCGFDNRTGGNHFSGESYLSSGALKRLILNLDPLPTNFEEDTVEIFGIQWVTETALVNSSRVLFHLFRQQLYNLETLLQANCDFGKISTLHCKADSIRQQCVTFLHYVKVFIFRYLKVQSAESPVPVHPYETLEAQLPSVLVNELHGLLLYIGHLSELPSINLGAFVNQNQIKV
;
A
#
# COMPACT_ATOMS: atom_id res chain seq x y z
N MET A 1 42.79 -9.42 9.14
CA MET A 1 41.57 -10.20 8.90
C MET A 1 40.51 -9.76 9.89
N GLU A 2 39.93 -8.58 9.71
CA GLU A 2 38.81 -8.07 10.52
C GLU A 2 38.03 -7.12 9.61
N ASN A 3 36.84 -7.54 9.12
CA ASN A 3 35.74 -6.65 8.68
C ASN A 3 34.54 -7.35 8.02
N CYS A 4 34.44 -8.68 8.00
CA CYS A 4 33.29 -9.36 7.41
C CYS A 4 32.12 -9.62 8.38
N SER A 5 32.25 -9.29 9.67
CA SER A 5 31.22 -9.61 10.68
C SER A 5 30.11 -8.56 10.79
N ALA A 6 30.43 -7.27 10.69
CA ALA A 6 29.46 -6.20 10.90
C ALA A 6 28.36 -6.15 9.83
N ALA A 7 28.67 -6.47 8.57
CA ALA A 7 27.68 -6.49 7.50
C ALA A 7 26.61 -7.59 7.69
N SER A 8 26.96 -8.69 8.36
CA SER A 8 26.04 -9.80 8.63
C SER A 8 24.99 -9.41 9.67
N THR A 9 25.37 -8.69 10.73
CA THR A 9 24.49 -8.30 11.82
C THR A 9 23.42 -7.29 11.36
N PHE A 10 23.80 -6.33 10.51
CA PHE A 10 22.86 -5.36 9.92
C PHE A 10 21.83 -5.99 8.97
N LEU A 11 22.17 -7.12 8.34
CA LEU A 11 21.26 -7.84 7.45
C LEU A 11 20.23 -8.66 8.24
N THR A 12 20.63 -9.27 9.36
CA THR A 12 19.71 -9.99 10.26
C THR A 12 18.73 -9.04 10.96
N ASP A 13 19.19 -7.89 11.44
CA ASP A 13 18.31 -6.90 12.09
C ASP A 13 17.23 -6.35 11.14
N SER A 14 17.55 -6.26 9.84
CA SER A 14 16.60 -5.78 8.81
C SER A 14 15.52 -6.81 8.48
N LEU A 15 15.78 -8.10 8.71
CA LEU A 15 14.80 -9.18 8.48
C LEU A 15 13.94 -9.42 9.72
N GLU A 16 14.50 -9.29 10.92
CA GLU A 16 13.77 -9.45 12.18
C GLU A 16 12.72 -8.34 12.40
N LEU A 17 12.99 -7.10 11.95
CA LEU A 17 12.03 -5.99 12.05
C LEU A 17 10.77 -6.19 11.18
N GLU A 18 10.84 -7.03 10.14
CA GLU A 18 9.71 -7.29 9.23
C GLU A 18 8.67 -8.26 9.81
N LEU A 19 9.06 -9.13 10.74
CA LEU A 19 8.13 -10.05 11.40
C LEU A 19 7.13 -9.32 12.32
N GLY A 20 7.44 -8.09 12.76
CA GLY A 20 6.64 -7.35 13.72
C GLY A 20 5.76 -6.24 13.14
N THR A 21 5.95 -5.87 11.87
CA THR A 21 5.28 -4.70 11.28
C THR A 21 4.07 -5.15 10.45
N GLU A 22 2.89 -4.62 10.76
CA GLU A 22 1.68 -4.82 9.94
C GLU A 22 1.94 -4.26 8.54
N TRP A 23 2.32 -5.13 7.59
CA TRP A 23 2.63 -4.79 6.18
C TRP A 23 1.47 -4.13 5.43
N CYS A 24 0.26 -4.17 5.99
CA CYS A 24 -0.90 -3.46 5.46
C CYS A 24 -0.90 -1.97 5.85
N LYS A 25 -0.10 -1.53 6.83
CA LYS A 25 0.08 -0.11 7.13
C LYS A 25 0.93 0.53 6.03
N PRO A 26 0.48 1.62 5.39
CA PRO A 26 1.28 2.29 4.39
C PRO A 26 2.54 2.84 5.07
N PRO A 27 3.74 2.48 4.60
CA PRO A 27 4.96 3.02 5.17
C PRO A 27 4.93 4.54 5.05
N CYS A 28 5.23 5.22 6.15
CA CYS A 28 5.26 6.68 6.18
C CYS A 28 6.71 7.17 6.03
N PHE A 29 6.89 8.24 5.24
CA PHE A 29 8.15 8.98 5.28
C PHE A 29 8.20 9.75 6.59
N SER A 30 8.82 9.14 7.59
CA SER A 30 9.09 9.75 8.88
C SER A 30 10.59 9.76 9.12
N CYS A 31 11.14 10.96 9.26
CA CYS A 31 12.48 11.16 9.82
C CYS A 31 12.43 11.31 11.35
N GLY A 32 11.26 11.10 11.96
CA GLY A 32 11.07 11.19 13.40
C GLY A 32 11.67 9.99 14.12
N PHE A 33 12.42 10.27 15.19
CA PHE A 33 12.92 9.25 16.08
C PHE A 33 11.81 8.68 16.95
N ASP A 34 11.85 7.37 17.20
CA ASP A 34 10.95 6.75 18.17
C ASP A 34 11.44 7.05 19.59
N ASN A 35 10.84 8.06 20.21
CA ASN A 35 11.16 8.46 21.57
C ASN A 35 10.69 7.44 22.63
N ARG A 36 9.91 6.40 22.26
CA ARG A 36 9.40 5.40 23.22
C ARG A 36 10.49 4.47 23.75
N THR A 37 11.54 4.25 22.97
CA THR A 37 12.56 3.23 23.26
C THR A 37 13.90 3.82 23.73
N GLY A 38 13.97 5.14 23.94
CA GLY A 38 15.16 5.82 24.48
C GLY A 38 16.39 5.82 23.57
N GLY A 39 16.26 5.41 22.31
CA GLY A 39 17.33 5.38 21.32
C GLY A 39 17.04 6.28 20.11
N ASN A 40 18.09 6.77 19.45
CA ASN A 40 18.01 7.57 18.22
C ASN A 40 17.70 6.69 16.98
N HIS A 41 16.72 5.80 17.08
CA HIS A 41 16.30 4.94 15.97
C HIS A 41 15.07 5.53 15.30
N PHE A 42 15.00 5.42 13.97
CA PHE A 42 13.80 5.78 13.23
C PHE A 42 12.63 4.87 13.66
N SER A 43 11.41 5.41 13.64
CA SER A 43 10.19 4.61 13.87
C SER A 43 10.19 3.37 12.99
N GLY A 44 9.96 2.19 13.56
CA GLY A 44 10.02 0.90 12.85
C GLY A 44 9.15 0.84 11.58
N GLU A 45 8.03 1.55 11.59
CA GLU A 45 7.08 1.67 10.46
C GLU A 45 7.57 2.63 9.34
N SER A 46 8.72 3.27 9.49
CA SER A 46 9.28 4.21 8.51
C SER A 46 9.97 3.51 7.35
N TYR A 47 10.05 4.19 6.19
CA TYR A 47 10.81 3.68 5.03
C TYR A 47 12.32 3.47 5.32
N LEU A 48 12.88 4.19 6.30
CA LEU A 48 14.30 4.14 6.63
C LEU A 48 14.66 2.95 7.53
N SER A 49 13.77 2.57 8.43
CA SER A 49 13.95 1.42 9.34
C SER A 49 13.47 0.11 8.74
N SER A 50 12.36 0.11 8.00
CA SER A 50 11.73 -1.12 7.45
C SER A 50 12.54 -1.79 6.34
N GLY A 51 13.62 -1.17 5.86
CA GLY A 51 14.38 -1.66 4.70
C GLY A 51 13.67 -1.45 3.35
N ALA A 52 12.42 -0.95 3.34
CA ALA A 52 11.63 -0.78 2.13
C ALA A 52 12.30 0.15 1.11
N LEU A 53 12.91 1.26 1.55
CA LEU A 53 13.66 2.16 0.66
C LEU A 53 14.94 1.51 0.13
N LYS A 54 15.67 0.78 0.98
CA LYS A 54 16.89 0.07 0.59
C LYS A 54 16.61 -0.95 -0.51
N ARG A 55 15.54 -1.75 -0.37
CA ARG A 55 15.13 -2.72 -1.40
C ARG A 55 14.77 -2.03 -2.71
N LEU A 56 14.02 -0.93 -2.64
CA LEU A 56 13.66 -0.16 -3.83
C LEU A 56 14.89 0.38 -4.58
N ILE A 57 15.84 0.99 -3.87
CA ILE A 57 17.06 1.54 -4.47
C ILE A 57 17.94 0.44 -5.07
N LEU A 58 17.99 -0.72 -4.42
CA LEU A 58 18.79 -1.86 -4.87
C LEU A 58 18.08 -2.75 -5.90
N ASN A 59 16.87 -2.36 -6.36
CA ASN A 59 16.02 -3.17 -7.24
C ASN A 59 15.85 -4.62 -6.72
N LEU A 60 15.62 -4.76 -5.41
CA LEU A 60 15.29 -6.03 -4.77
C LEU A 60 13.77 -6.19 -4.65
N ASP A 61 13.35 -7.42 -4.38
CA ASP A 61 11.94 -7.74 -4.14
C ASP A 61 11.38 -6.81 -3.06
N PRO A 62 10.32 -6.04 -3.36
CA PRO A 62 9.80 -5.06 -2.42
C PRO A 62 9.17 -5.67 -1.16
N LEU A 63 8.66 -6.92 -1.25
CA LEU A 63 7.98 -7.63 -0.16
C LEU A 63 8.22 -9.15 -0.33
N PRO A 64 9.43 -9.64 -0.03
CA PRO A 64 9.86 -11.00 -0.37
C PRO A 64 8.93 -12.08 0.22
N THR A 65 8.45 -11.90 1.44
CA THR A 65 7.63 -12.88 2.16
C THR A 65 6.12 -12.76 1.91
N ASN A 66 5.67 -11.79 1.13
CA ASN A 66 4.25 -11.60 0.83
C ASN A 66 3.91 -12.08 -0.59
N PHE A 67 2.64 -12.46 -0.79
CA PHE A 67 2.11 -12.92 -2.08
C PHE A 67 2.91 -14.09 -2.69
N GLU A 68 3.40 -15.01 -1.85
CA GLU A 68 4.08 -16.23 -2.28
C GLU A 68 3.07 -17.35 -2.66
N GLU A 69 1.84 -17.27 -2.15
CA GLU A 69 0.79 -18.24 -2.43
C GLU A 69 0.25 -18.12 -3.86
N ASP A 70 -0.21 -19.25 -4.42
CA ASP A 70 -0.83 -19.32 -5.76
C ASP A 70 -2.06 -18.42 -5.89
N THR A 71 -2.71 -18.11 -4.76
CA THR A 71 -3.86 -17.23 -4.71
C THR A 71 -3.70 -16.13 -3.68
N VAL A 72 -4.31 -14.98 -3.95
CA VAL A 72 -4.35 -13.82 -3.07
C VAL A 72 -5.79 -13.33 -2.92
N GLU A 73 -6.19 -12.98 -1.70
CA GLU A 73 -7.47 -12.30 -1.46
C GLU A 73 -7.31 -10.79 -1.69
N ILE A 74 -8.08 -10.24 -2.64
CA ILE A 74 -8.11 -8.82 -2.94
C ILE A 74 -9.57 -8.37 -3.01
N PHE A 75 -9.93 -7.37 -2.20
CA PHE A 75 -11.30 -6.85 -2.06
C PHE A 75 -12.35 -7.92 -1.72
N GLY A 76 -11.99 -8.91 -0.90
CA GLY A 76 -12.90 -10.00 -0.50
C GLY A 76 -13.09 -11.10 -1.55
N ILE A 77 -12.26 -11.12 -2.59
CA ILE A 77 -12.33 -12.09 -3.69
C ILE A 77 -10.97 -12.77 -3.83
N GLN A 78 -10.96 -14.09 -4.05
CA GLN A 78 -9.75 -14.86 -4.28
C GLN A 78 -9.32 -14.78 -5.75
N TRP A 79 -8.05 -14.44 -5.98
CA TRP A 79 -7.46 -14.24 -7.30
C TRP A 79 -6.21 -15.10 -7.47
N VAL A 80 -5.90 -15.52 -8.71
CA VAL A 80 -4.63 -16.19 -9.01
C VAL A 80 -3.50 -15.16 -9.02
N THR A 81 -2.56 -15.29 -8.09
CA THR A 81 -1.55 -14.25 -7.77
C THR A 81 -0.77 -13.80 -9.01
N GLU A 82 -0.29 -14.74 -9.82
CA GLU A 82 0.55 -14.48 -11.00
C GLU A 82 -0.20 -13.87 -12.19
N THR A 83 -1.51 -14.09 -12.32
CA THR A 83 -2.23 -13.73 -13.57
C THR A 83 -3.37 -12.73 -13.37
N ALA A 84 -3.80 -12.48 -12.14
CA ALA A 84 -4.98 -11.65 -11.87
C ALA A 84 -4.84 -10.23 -12.42
N LEU A 85 -3.66 -9.60 -12.27
CA LEU A 85 -3.46 -8.25 -12.77
C LEU A 85 -3.49 -8.17 -14.31
N VAL A 86 -2.96 -9.19 -15.00
CA VAL A 86 -3.00 -9.29 -16.47
C VAL A 86 -4.43 -9.52 -16.95
N ASN A 87 -5.13 -10.48 -16.32
CA ASN A 87 -6.45 -10.96 -16.75
C ASN A 87 -7.58 -10.01 -16.39
N SER A 88 -7.44 -9.27 -15.30
CA SER A 88 -8.56 -8.57 -14.67
C SER A 88 -8.17 -7.20 -14.13
N SER A 89 -7.14 -6.55 -14.72
CA SER A 89 -6.71 -5.18 -14.38
C SER A 89 -7.90 -4.23 -14.19
N ARG A 90 -8.73 -4.05 -15.22
CA ARG A 90 -9.89 -3.13 -15.16
C ARG A 90 -10.84 -3.44 -14.02
N VAL A 91 -11.11 -4.72 -13.75
CA VAL A 91 -12.00 -5.15 -12.66
C VAL A 91 -11.38 -4.83 -11.31
N LEU A 92 -10.11 -5.18 -11.11
CA LEU A 92 -9.37 -4.90 -9.88
C LEU A 92 -9.30 -3.40 -9.57
N PHE A 93 -9.01 -2.57 -10.57
CA PHE A 93 -9.00 -1.11 -10.41
C PHE A 93 -10.40 -0.52 -10.24
N HIS A 94 -11.44 -1.15 -10.80
CA HIS A 94 -12.82 -0.77 -10.51
C HIS A 94 -13.20 -1.06 -9.05
N LEU A 95 -12.83 -2.23 -8.51
CA LEU A 95 -13.04 -2.57 -7.11
C LEU A 95 -12.28 -1.60 -6.19
N PHE A 96 -11.06 -1.20 -6.54
CA PHE A 96 -10.33 -0.17 -5.81
C PHE A 96 -11.11 1.16 -5.76
N ARG A 97 -11.60 1.63 -6.91
CA ARG A 97 -12.41 2.86 -6.99
C ARG A 97 -13.71 2.74 -6.20
N GLN A 98 -14.32 1.55 -6.19
CA GLN A 98 -15.49 1.28 -5.36
C GLN A 98 -15.17 1.44 -3.87
N GLN A 99 -13.99 0.99 -3.41
CA GLN A 99 -13.56 1.20 -2.03
C GLN A 99 -13.30 2.69 -1.72
N LEU A 100 -12.72 3.45 -2.65
CA LEU A 100 -12.59 4.91 -2.50
C LEU A 100 -13.96 5.61 -2.40
N TYR A 101 -14.90 5.22 -3.25
CA TYR A 101 -16.27 5.73 -3.19
C TYR A 101 -16.94 5.39 -1.85
N ASN A 102 -16.78 4.15 -1.36
CA ASN A 102 -17.26 3.77 -0.05
C ASN A 102 -16.67 4.67 1.05
N LEU A 103 -15.36 4.95 1.00
CA LEU A 103 -14.71 5.87 1.93
C LEU A 103 -15.31 7.29 1.86
N GLU A 104 -15.59 7.79 0.67
CA GLU A 104 -16.24 9.09 0.44
C GLU A 104 -17.64 9.13 1.06
N THR A 105 -18.44 8.07 0.87
CA THR A 105 -19.79 8.00 1.47
C THR A 105 -19.77 7.95 3.00
N LEU A 106 -18.70 7.41 3.61
CA LEU A 106 -18.52 7.44 5.06
C LEU A 106 -18.36 8.87 5.58
N LEU A 107 -17.76 9.78 4.80
CA LEU A 107 -17.60 11.20 5.15
C LEU A 107 -18.92 11.97 5.09
N GLN A 108 -19.86 11.55 4.24
CA GLN A 108 -21.18 12.17 4.07
C GLN A 108 -22.21 11.69 5.11
N ALA A 109 -21.90 10.68 5.92
CA ALA A 109 -22.81 10.19 6.94
C ALA A 109 -22.88 11.18 8.13
N ASN A 110 -24.07 11.71 8.41
CA ASN A 110 -24.33 12.50 9.62
C ASN A 110 -24.01 11.64 10.86
N CYS A 111 -22.99 12.05 11.63
CA CYS A 111 -22.43 11.23 12.69
C CYS A 111 -23.05 11.56 14.07
N ASP A 112 -23.77 10.59 14.63
CA ASP A 112 -23.97 10.51 16.08
C ASP A 112 -22.64 10.10 16.75
N PHE A 113 -22.24 10.76 17.84
CA PHE A 113 -20.97 10.47 18.55
C PHE A 113 -20.79 8.97 18.90
N GLY A 114 -21.87 8.24 19.15
CA GLY A 114 -21.84 6.80 19.45
C GLY A 114 -21.40 5.89 18.29
N LYS A 115 -21.37 6.39 17.05
CA LYS A 115 -21.01 5.60 15.85
C LYS A 115 -19.62 5.90 15.31
N ILE A 116 -18.93 6.91 15.85
CA ILE A 116 -17.62 7.39 15.36
C ILE A 116 -16.57 6.27 15.34
N SER A 117 -16.48 5.47 16.41
CA SER A 117 -15.54 4.35 16.48
C SER A 117 -15.78 3.33 15.36
N THR A 118 -17.04 2.97 15.09
CA THR A 118 -17.39 2.04 14.01
C THR A 118 -17.07 2.59 12.63
N LEU A 119 -17.20 3.91 12.43
CA LEU A 119 -16.86 4.59 11.19
C LEU A 119 -15.35 4.57 10.95
N HIS A 120 -14.56 4.85 11.99
CA HIS A 120 -13.10 4.76 11.91
C HIS A 120 -12.63 3.35 11.61
N CYS A 121 -13.17 2.32 12.26
CA CYS A 121 -12.81 0.93 11.95
C CYS A 121 -13.11 0.56 10.48
N LYS A 122 -14.25 1.01 9.94
CA LYS A 122 -14.59 0.79 8.53
C LYS A 122 -13.67 1.54 7.58
N ALA A 123 -13.40 2.81 7.85
CA ALA A 123 -12.47 3.62 7.06
C ALA A 123 -11.05 3.03 7.09
N ASP A 124 -10.62 2.55 8.25
CA ASP A 124 -9.33 1.86 8.40
C ASP A 124 -9.30 0.60 7.55
N SER A 125 -10.30 -0.28 7.67
CA SER A 125 -10.40 -1.51 6.88
C SER A 125 -10.36 -1.25 5.36
N ILE A 126 -11.09 -0.23 4.89
CA ILE A 126 -11.04 0.21 3.48
C ILE A 126 -9.61 0.63 3.09
N ARG A 127 -8.95 1.44 3.93
CA ARG A 127 -7.57 1.88 3.69
C ARG A 127 -6.62 0.69 3.61
N GLN A 128 -6.74 -0.29 4.51
CA GLN A 128 -5.93 -1.50 4.50
C GLN A 128 -6.10 -2.27 3.18
N GLN A 129 -7.34 -2.49 2.73
CA GLN A 129 -7.60 -3.17 1.46
C GLN A 129 -6.98 -2.45 0.26
N CYS A 130 -7.08 -1.12 0.20
CA CYS A 130 -6.44 -0.32 -0.84
C CYS A 130 -4.91 -0.45 -0.80
N VAL A 131 -4.31 -0.39 0.39
CA VAL A 131 -2.85 -0.53 0.55
C VAL A 131 -2.38 -1.94 0.17
N THR A 132 -3.08 -2.99 0.61
CA THR A 132 -2.82 -4.37 0.19
C THR A 132 -2.85 -4.52 -1.33
N PHE A 133 -3.84 -3.93 -2.01
CA PHE A 133 -3.88 -3.96 -3.48
C PHE A 133 -2.70 -3.25 -4.13
N LEU A 134 -2.29 -2.08 -3.63
CA LEU A 134 -1.13 -1.36 -4.16
C LEU A 134 0.18 -2.14 -3.92
N HIS A 135 0.30 -2.82 -2.79
CA HIS A 135 1.40 -3.75 -2.53
C HIS A 135 1.41 -4.93 -3.50
N TYR A 136 0.24 -5.52 -3.76
CA TYR A 136 0.09 -6.55 -4.79
C TYR A 136 0.57 -6.05 -6.15
N VAL A 137 0.13 -4.86 -6.61
CA VAL A 137 0.57 -4.27 -7.89
C VAL A 137 2.09 -4.06 -7.90
N LYS A 138 2.66 -3.54 -6.81
CA LYS A 138 4.11 -3.32 -6.69
C LYS A 138 4.91 -4.62 -6.80
N VAL A 139 4.48 -5.66 -6.09
CA VAL A 139 5.10 -7.01 -6.13
C VAL A 139 4.91 -7.64 -7.50
N PHE A 140 3.73 -7.50 -8.10
CA PHE A 140 3.44 -8.01 -9.42
C PHE A 140 4.39 -7.45 -10.47
N ILE A 141 4.58 -6.13 -10.48
CA ILE A 141 5.50 -5.45 -11.39
C ILE A 141 6.92 -5.99 -11.21
N PHE A 142 7.36 -6.21 -9.98
CA PHE A 142 8.70 -6.71 -9.71
C PHE A 142 8.90 -8.17 -10.17
N ARG A 143 7.95 -9.06 -9.84
CA ARG A 143 8.10 -10.51 -10.02
C ARG A 143 7.69 -11.02 -11.40
N TYR A 144 6.65 -10.45 -11.99
CA TYR A 144 5.97 -11.04 -13.15
C TYR A 144 5.99 -10.16 -14.39
N LEU A 145 6.13 -8.83 -14.25
CA LEU A 145 6.15 -7.94 -15.40
C LEU A 145 7.52 -8.01 -16.12
N LYS A 146 7.61 -8.86 -17.13
CA LYS A 146 8.77 -8.92 -18.04
C LYS A 146 8.62 -7.88 -19.14
N VAL A 147 9.59 -6.98 -19.27
CA VAL A 147 9.70 -6.11 -20.45
C VAL A 147 10.21 -6.98 -21.60
N GLN A 148 9.37 -7.26 -22.59
CA GLN A 148 9.79 -8.05 -23.75
C GLN A 148 10.92 -7.33 -24.50
N SER A 149 12.07 -8.01 -24.65
CA SER A 149 13.11 -7.61 -25.60
C SER A 149 12.62 -7.95 -27.00
N ALA A 150 12.85 -7.06 -27.98
CA ALA A 150 12.27 -7.08 -29.33
C ALA A 150 12.69 -8.27 -30.24
N GLU A 151 13.20 -9.36 -29.68
CA GLU A 151 13.91 -10.42 -30.41
C GLU A 151 13.27 -11.81 -30.37
N SER A 152 12.11 -12.04 -29.76
CA SER A 152 11.43 -13.36 -29.88
C SER A 152 10.38 -13.35 -31.00
N PRO A 153 10.62 -14.05 -32.12
CA PRO A 153 9.61 -14.21 -33.15
C PRO A 153 8.68 -15.36 -32.73
N VAL A 154 7.39 -15.05 -32.68
CA VAL A 154 6.23 -15.95 -32.41
C VAL A 154 5.74 -15.92 -30.95
N PRO A 155 4.49 -15.47 -30.72
CA PRO A 155 3.85 -15.60 -29.42
C PRO A 155 3.59 -17.08 -29.10
N VAL A 156 4.06 -17.55 -27.94
CA VAL A 156 3.90 -18.94 -27.46
C VAL A 156 2.88 -19.00 -26.31
N HIS A 157 2.60 -17.89 -25.63
CA HIS A 157 1.81 -17.88 -24.39
C HIS A 157 0.45 -17.15 -24.54
N PRO A 158 -0.67 -17.70 -24.01
CA PRO A 158 -2.02 -17.14 -24.20
C PRO A 158 -2.21 -15.72 -23.63
N TYR A 159 -1.35 -15.29 -22.70
CA TYR A 159 -1.43 -13.98 -22.05
C TYR A 159 -0.45 -12.93 -22.62
N GLU A 160 0.39 -13.32 -23.58
CA GLU A 160 1.53 -12.51 -24.05
C GLU A 160 1.12 -11.16 -24.65
N THR A 161 -0.04 -11.13 -25.35
CA THR A 161 -0.59 -9.87 -25.88
C THR A 161 -1.13 -8.95 -24.78
N LEU A 162 -1.73 -9.52 -23.72
CA LEU A 162 -2.24 -8.76 -22.57
C LEU A 162 -1.07 -8.24 -21.72
N GLU A 163 -0.06 -9.08 -21.48
CA GLU A 163 1.18 -8.71 -20.79
C GLU A 163 1.91 -7.56 -21.48
N ALA A 164 1.98 -7.56 -22.83
CA ALA A 164 2.59 -6.48 -23.59
C ALA A 164 1.87 -5.14 -23.43
N GLN A 165 0.54 -5.16 -23.27
CA GLN A 165 -0.27 -3.95 -23.07
C GLN A 165 -0.34 -3.52 -21.61
N LEU A 166 -0.09 -4.43 -20.66
CA LEU A 166 -0.27 -4.21 -19.24
C LEU A 166 0.45 -2.96 -18.70
N PRO A 167 1.72 -2.64 -19.07
CA PRO A 167 2.37 -1.42 -18.59
C PRO A 167 1.56 -0.15 -18.87
N SER A 168 1.03 -0.02 -20.09
CA SER A 168 0.21 1.12 -20.50
C SER A 168 -1.12 1.18 -19.74
N VAL A 169 -1.75 0.03 -19.51
CA VAL A 169 -2.99 -0.08 -18.74
C VAL A 169 -2.74 0.33 -17.29
N LEU A 170 -1.68 -0.18 -16.67
CA LEU A 170 -1.32 0.16 -15.30
C LEU A 170 -1.05 1.65 -15.12
N VAL A 171 -0.32 2.29 -16.03
CA VAL A 171 -0.07 3.74 -15.96
C VAL A 171 -1.38 4.51 -16.00
N ASN A 172 -2.29 4.19 -16.92
CA ASN A 172 -3.58 4.86 -17.04
C ASN A 172 -4.45 4.65 -15.79
N GLU A 173 -4.54 3.41 -15.31
CA GLU A 173 -5.36 3.06 -14.16
C GLU A 173 -4.82 3.70 -12.87
N LEU A 174 -3.50 3.65 -12.62
CA LEU A 174 -2.84 4.28 -11.48
C LEU A 174 -2.95 5.81 -11.53
N HIS A 175 -2.82 6.42 -12.72
CA HIS A 175 -3.03 7.85 -12.87
C HIS A 175 -4.48 8.24 -12.53
N GLY A 176 -5.46 7.45 -12.99
CA GLY A 176 -6.86 7.65 -12.61
C GLY A 176 -7.11 7.54 -11.10
N LEU A 177 -6.43 6.61 -10.42
CA LEU A 177 -6.48 6.51 -8.95
C LEU A 177 -5.86 7.74 -8.28
N LEU A 178 -4.72 8.21 -8.77
CA LEU A 178 -4.06 9.41 -8.24
C LEU A 178 -4.97 10.63 -8.32
N LEU A 179 -5.65 10.83 -9.46
CA LEU A 179 -6.62 11.91 -9.63
C LEU A 179 -7.81 11.80 -8.67
N TYR A 180 -8.37 10.60 -8.49
CA TYR A 180 -9.45 10.38 -7.52
C TYR A 180 -8.97 10.72 -6.10
N ILE A 181 -7.83 10.17 -5.68
CA ILE A 181 -7.27 10.44 -4.34
C ILE A 181 -7.01 11.94 -4.15
N GLY A 182 -6.54 12.63 -5.19
CA GLY A 182 -6.40 14.09 -5.21
C GLY A 182 -7.73 14.78 -4.88
N HIS A 183 -8.82 14.44 -5.58
CA HIS A 183 -10.16 14.97 -5.28
C HIS A 183 -10.59 14.68 -3.83
N LEU A 184 -10.35 13.47 -3.31
CA LEU A 184 -10.66 13.13 -1.92
C LEU A 184 -9.88 14.00 -0.92
N SER A 185 -8.63 14.36 -1.23
CA SER A 185 -7.82 15.23 -0.39
C SER A 185 -8.28 16.69 -0.37
N GLU A 186 -9.02 17.11 -1.40
CA GLU A 186 -9.64 18.44 -1.50
C GLU A 186 -10.98 18.52 -0.75
N LEU A 187 -11.58 17.38 -0.40
CA LEU A 187 -12.82 17.37 0.39
C LEU A 187 -12.59 18.07 1.73
N PRO A 188 -13.58 18.83 2.23
CA PRO A 188 -13.45 19.52 3.50
C PRO A 188 -13.16 18.52 4.61
N SER A 189 -12.04 18.72 5.30
CA SER A 189 -11.79 18.03 6.56
C SER A 189 -12.78 18.56 7.58
N ILE A 190 -13.94 17.91 7.71
CA ILE A 190 -14.89 18.20 8.77
C ILE A 190 -14.25 17.70 10.06
N ASN A 191 -13.36 18.53 10.63
CA ASN A 191 -12.88 18.39 11.98
C ASN A 191 -14.08 18.65 12.90
N LEU A 192 -14.92 17.64 13.08
CA LEU A 192 -15.97 17.63 14.11
C LEU A 192 -15.37 17.75 15.53
N GLY A 193 -14.03 17.77 15.65
CA GLY A 193 -13.27 18.04 16.86
C GLY A 193 -12.85 19.49 17.10
N ALA A 194 -13.20 20.45 16.23
CA ALA A 194 -13.04 21.88 16.52
C ALA A 194 -14.33 22.51 17.06
N PHE A 195 -15.12 21.79 17.86
CA PHE A 195 -15.93 22.45 18.87
C PHE A 195 -14.95 23.04 19.89
N VAL A 196 -14.53 24.28 19.63
CA VAL A 196 -14.02 25.17 20.66
C VAL A 196 -14.97 25.03 21.84
N ASN A 197 -14.48 24.49 22.95
CA ASN A 197 -15.10 24.68 24.24
C ASN A 197 -15.12 26.19 24.49
N GLN A 198 -16.12 26.90 23.95
CA GLN A 198 -16.53 28.18 24.48
C GLN A 198 -17.22 27.87 25.79
N ASN A 199 -16.42 27.54 26.80
CA ASN A 199 -16.80 27.75 28.18
C ASN A 199 -17.06 29.25 28.28
N GLN A 200 -18.33 29.64 28.12
CA GLN A 200 -18.83 30.91 28.60
C GLN A 200 -18.68 30.88 30.12
N ILE A 201 -17.49 31.21 30.61
CA ILE A 201 -17.31 31.65 31.97
C ILE A 201 -17.94 33.04 32.02
N LYS A 202 -19.22 33.08 32.37
CA LYS A 202 -19.89 34.29 32.85
C LYS A 202 -19.37 34.54 34.27
N VAL A 203 -18.55 35.57 34.44
CA VAL A 203 -18.37 36.28 35.72
C VAL A 203 -19.04 37.63 35.58
#